data_AF-A0A8J4Q7L4-F1
#
_entry.id   AF-A0A8J4Q7L4-F1
#
_cell.length_a   1.000
_cell.length_b   1.000
_cell.length_c   1.000
_cell.angle_alpha   90.00
_cell.angle_beta   90.00
_cell.angle_gamma   90.00
#
_symmetry.space_group_name_H-M   'P 1'
#
loop_
_entity.id
_entity.type
_entity.pdbx_description
1 polymer ?
#
loop_
_entity_poly.entity_id
_entity_poly.type
_entity_poly.pdbx_seq_one_letter_code
_entity_poly.pdbx_strand_id
1 'polypeptide(L)'
;MSKIVIFIIACIMVSSIHALSITNVVQIDKKFVITTLPHNVIWWEAQLSLNGVFADITSYCYLGRDPMECVLPSVPECDGFRGRVSPNLFIGPTYLNFAFNCTIVA
;
A
#
# COMPACT_ATOMS: atom_id res chain seq x y z
N MET A 1 -44.41 5.39 0.39
CA MET A 1 -43.08 5.73 0.95
C MET A 1 -42.80 7.21 0.74
N SER A 2 -42.50 7.97 1.78
CA SER A 2 -42.25 9.41 1.67
C SER A 2 -40.95 9.67 0.89
N LYS A 3 -40.93 10.67 -0.01
CA LYS A 3 -39.77 11.05 -0.83
C LYS A 3 -38.51 11.32 0.01
N ILE A 4 -38.70 11.73 1.27
CA ILE A 4 -37.65 11.97 2.26
C ILE A 4 -36.91 10.68 2.63
N VAL A 5 -37.63 9.56 2.76
CA VAL A 5 -37.03 8.26 3.13
C VAL A 5 -36.15 7.72 2.01
N ILE A 6 -36.55 7.92 0.75
CA ILE A 6 -35.76 7.53 -0.42
C ILE A 6 -34.46 8.36 -0.49
N PHE A 7 -34.54 9.66 -0.17
CA PHE A 7 -33.38 10.55 -0.17
C PHE A 7 -32.36 10.19 0.92
N ILE A 8 -32.84 9.84 2.13
CA ILE A 8 -31.98 9.42 3.24
C ILE A 8 -31.26 8.09 2.92
N ILE A 9 -31.99 7.12 2.35
CA ILE A 9 -31.40 5.83 1.93
C ILE A 9 -30.35 6.03 0.83
N ALA A 10 -30.61 6.92 -0.13
CA ALA A 10 -29.66 7.24 -1.19
C ALA A 10 -28.38 7.90 -0.64
N CYS A 11 -28.49 8.82 0.33
CA CYS A 11 -27.33 9.46 0.95
C CYS A 11 -26.48 8.49 1.80
N ILE A 12 -27.10 7.52 2.47
CA ILE A 12 -26.38 6.53 3.28
C ILE A 12 -25.61 5.53 2.39
N MET A 13 -26.05 5.29 1.15
CA MET A 13 -25.32 4.42 0.21
C MET A 13 -24.05 5.04 -0.40
N VAL A 14 -23.82 6.34 -0.23
CA VAL A 14 -22.66 7.06 -0.82
C VAL A 14 -21.44 7.06 0.12
N SER A 15 -21.55 6.60 1.37
CA SER A 15 -20.64 6.97 2.45
C SER A 15 -19.45 6.02 2.73
N SER A 16 -18.95 5.21 1.79
CA SER A 16 -17.64 4.54 2.02
C SER A 16 -16.94 4.01 0.76
N ILE A 17 -16.60 4.88 -0.19
CA ILE A 17 -15.52 4.58 -1.15
C ILE A 17 -14.20 5.02 -0.52
N HIS A 18 -13.52 4.11 0.18
CA HIS A 18 -12.14 4.38 0.61
C HIS A 18 -11.24 4.38 -0.62
N ALA A 19 -10.56 5.49 -0.89
CA ALA A 19 -9.56 5.55 -1.94
C ALA A 19 -8.38 4.63 -1.58
N LEU A 20 -7.96 3.83 -2.56
CA LEU A 20 -6.83 2.93 -2.43
C LEU A 20 -5.56 3.72 -2.08
N SER A 21 -4.97 3.45 -0.91
CA SER A 21 -3.82 4.18 -0.39
C SER A 21 -3.00 3.32 0.56
N ILE A 22 -1.70 3.63 0.70
CA ILE A 22 -0.84 3.08 1.76
C ILE A 22 -1.12 3.86 3.03
N THR A 23 -1.45 3.16 4.11
CA THR A 23 -1.73 3.78 5.40
C THR A 23 -0.51 3.79 6.30
N ASN A 24 0.38 2.80 6.18
CA ASN A 24 1.58 2.71 6.99
C ASN A 24 2.69 1.89 6.32
N VAL A 25 3.94 2.27 6.57
CA VAL A 25 5.14 1.48 6.30
C VAL A 25 5.95 1.45 7.59
N VAL A 26 6.02 0.27 8.22
CA VAL A 26 6.80 0.06 9.43
C VAL A 26 8.05 -0.74 9.09
N GLN A 27 9.21 -0.19 9.42
CA GLN A 27 10.47 -0.92 9.40
C GLN A 27 10.80 -1.43 10.80
N ILE A 28 11.08 -2.72 10.91
CA ILE A 28 11.61 -3.38 12.11
C ILE A 28 12.88 -4.10 11.70
N ASP A 29 14.04 -3.52 12.01
CA ASP A 29 15.33 -4.03 11.57
C ASP A 29 15.36 -4.18 10.03
N LYS A 30 15.52 -5.40 9.51
CA LYS A 30 15.51 -5.70 8.06
C LYS A 30 14.12 -6.02 7.49
N LYS A 31 13.08 -6.01 8.33
CA LYS A 31 11.69 -6.31 7.94
C LYS A 31 10.90 -5.03 7.68
N PHE A 32 10.16 -5.01 6.58
CA PHE A 32 9.16 -3.99 6.29
C PHE A 32 7.75 -4.59 6.33
N VAL A 33 6.82 -3.85 6.91
CA VAL A 33 5.39 -4.18 6.92
C VAL A 33 4.63 -3.01 6.31
N ILE A 34 4.03 -3.23 5.15
CA ILE A 34 3.29 -2.23 4.38
C ILE A 34 1.81 -2.54 4.49
N THR A 35 1.04 -1.58 5.00
CA THR A 35 -0.41 -1.70 5.17
C THR A 35 -1.13 -0.73 4.25
N THR A 36 -2.25 -1.17 3.67
CA THR A 36 -3.08 -0.38 2.77
C THR A 36 -4.52 -0.28 3.25
N LEU A 37 -5.24 0.68 2.68
CA LEU A 37 -6.69 0.75 2.75
C LEU A 37 -7.24 0.91 1.33
N PRO A 38 -8.25 0.12 0.90
CA PRO A 38 -8.87 -0.99 1.62
C PRO A 38 -7.89 -2.16 1.85
N HIS A 39 -8.08 -2.89 2.96
CA HIS A 39 -7.33 -4.12 3.21
C HIS A 39 -7.67 -5.19 2.14
N ASN A 40 -6.72 -6.08 1.85
CA ASN A 40 -6.78 -7.14 0.82
C ASN A 40 -6.50 -6.69 -0.62
N VAL A 41 -5.48 -5.85 -0.82
CA VAL A 41 -4.94 -5.58 -2.15
C VAL A 41 -4.02 -6.72 -2.61
N ILE A 42 -3.82 -6.78 -3.92
CA ILE A 42 -2.84 -7.65 -4.57
C ILE A 42 -1.60 -6.79 -4.87
N TRP A 43 -0.47 -7.19 -4.32
CA TRP A 43 0.83 -6.56 -4.58
C TRP A 43 1.52 -7.22 -5.76
N TRP A 44 2.02 -6.40 -6.68
CA TRP A 44 2.74 -6.84 -7.87
C TRP A 44 4.23 -6.49 -7.80
N GLU A 45 4.54 -5.31 -7.28
CA GLU A 45 5.91 -4.78 -7.18
C GLU A 45 6.06 -4.00 -5.86
N ALA A 46 7.28 -4.03 -5.33
CA ALA A 46 7.70 -3.34 -4.13
C ALA A 46 9.05 -2.67 -4.37
N GLN A 47 9.15 -1.36 -4.12
CA GLN A 47 10.34 -0.58 -4.38
C GLN A 47 10.61 0.38 -3.21
N LEU A 48 11.88 0.52 -2.83
CA LEU A 48 12.33 1.62 -1.98
C LEU A 48 12.72 2.80 -2.87
N SER A 49 12.44 4.03 -2.44
CA SER A 49 12.85 5.24 -3.14
C SER A 49 13.96 5.97 -2.37
N LEU A 50 14.87 6.60 -3.10
CA LEU A 50 15.80 7.59 -2.57
C LEU A 50 16.00 8.68 -3.62
N ASN A 51 15.60 9.91 -3.31
CA ASN A 51 15.70 11.07 -4.21
C ASN A 51 15.10 10.80 -5.61
N GLY A 52 13.98 10.06 -5.66
CA GLY A 52 13.30 9.68 -6.90
C GLY A 52 13.92 8.50 -7.67
N VAL A 53 15.01 7.91 -7.17
CA VAL A 53 15.56 6.65 -7.68
C VAL A 53 14.87 5.49 -6.99
N PHE A 54 14.47 4.46 -7.75
CA PHE A 54 13.75 3.30 -7.21
C PHE A 54 14.63 2.05 -7.22
N ALA A 55 14.72 1.38 -6.07
CA ALA A 55 15.36 0.08 -5.91
C ALA A 55 14.29 -1.01 -5.73
N ASP A 56 14.30 -2.01 -6.61
CA ASP A 56 13.34 -3.12 -6.55
C ASP A 56 13.67 -4.09 -5.41
N ILE A 57 12.70 -4.29 -4.53
CA ILE A 57 12.77 -5.20 -3.39
C ILE A 57 11.74 -6.34 -3.48
N THR A 58 11.04 -6.46 -4.61
CA THR A 58 9.92 -7.39 -4.82
C THR A 58 10.29 -8.85 -4.51
N SER A 59 11.51 -9.26 -4.86
CA SER A 59 12.02 -10.62 -4.60
C SER A 59 12.18 -10.96 -3.11
N TYR A 60 12.21 -9.94 -2.25
CA TYR A 60 12.31 -10.08 -0.79
C TYR A 60 10.95 -10.01 -0.10
N CYS A 61 9.86 -9.90 -0.85
CA CYS A 61 8.51 -9.71 -0.32
C CYS A 61 7.63 -10.95 -0.46
N TYR A 62 6.81 -11.20 0.55
CA TYR A 62 5.71 -12.15 0.45
C TYR A 62 4.52 -11.46 -0.24
N LEU A 63 4.43 -11.65 -1.56
CA LEU A 63 3.34 -11.11 -2.37
C LEU A 63 2.06 -11.93 -2.18
N GLY A 64 0.91 -11.26 -2.17
CA GLY A 64 -0.39 -11.93 -2.32
C GLY A 64 -1.52 -11.38 -1.46
N ARG A 65 -1.24 -10.75 -0.31
CA ARG A 65 -2.26 -10.08 0.50
C ARG A 65 -1.66 -9.02 1.43
N ASP A 66 -2.43 -7.97 1.70
CA ASP A 66 -2.19 -6.95 2.73
C ASP A 66 -2.28 -7.52 4.17
N PRO A 67 -1.38 -7.15 5.10
CA PRO A 67 -0.20 -6.32 4.88
C PRO A 67 0.89 -7.07 4.12
N MET A 68 1.61 -6.36 3.25
CA MET A 68 2.78 -6.94 2.59
C MET A 68 3.97 -6.91 3.53
N GLU A 69 4.66 -8.05 3.62
CA GLU A 69 5.89 -8.15 4.40
C GLU A 69 7.08 -8.38 3.47
N CYS A 70 8.16 -7.62 3.69
CA CYS A 70 9.42 -7.78 2.98
C CYS A 70 10.57 -7.95 3.98
N VAL A 71 11.50 -8.87 3.71
CA VAL A 71 12.68 -9.11 4.56
C VAL A 71 13.93 -9.00 3.70
N LEU A 72 14.65 -7.88 3.86
CA LEU A 72 15.84 -7.60 3.05
C LEU A 72 17.10 -8.20 3.70
N PRO A 73 18.13 -8.52 2.91
CA PRO A 73 19.44 -8.90 3.46
C PRO A 73 20.16 -7.72 4.12
N SER A 74 19.91 -6.50 3.62
CA SER A 74 20.45 -5.23 4.13
C SER A 74 19.49 -4.10 3.73
N VAL A 75 19.31 -3.11 4.62
CA VAL A 75 18.46 -1.94 4.36
C VAL A 75 19.33 -0.75 3.97
N PRO A 76 19.28 -0.29 2.70
CA PRO A 76 19.97 0.92 2.27
C PRO A 76 19.24 2.18 2.78
N GLU A 77 19.85 3.34 2.55
CA GLU A 77 19.16 4.62 2.71
C GLU A 77 17.94 4.70 1.76
N CYS A 78 16.81 5.20 2.29
CA CYS A 78 15.61 5.44 1.52
C CYS A 78 14.82 6.60 2.13
N ASP A 79 14.06 7.31 1.30
CA ASP A 79 13.14 8.40 1.65
C ASP A 79 11.66 8.07 1.37
N GLY A 80 11.41 6.85 0.90
CA GLY A 80 10.06 6.38 0.66
C GLY A 80 9.96 4.96 0.14
N PHE A 81 8.72 4.56 -0.06
CA PHE A 81 8.31 3.30 -0.65
C PHE A 81 7.37 3.58 -1.81
N ARG A 82 7.52 2.80 -2.88
CA ARG A 82 6.59 2.74 -3.99
C ARG A 82 6.20 1.30 -4.21
N GLY A 83 4.91 1.04 -4.35
CA GLY A 83 4.44 -0.29 -4.72
C GLY A 83 3.38 -0.25 -5.79
N ARG A 84 3.36 -1.30 -6.60
CA ARG A 84 2.36 -1.49 -7.64
C ARG A 84 1.31 -2.45 -7.12
N VAL A 85 0.07 -2.00 -7.04
CA VAL A 85 -0.99 -2.71 -6.31
C VAL A 85 -2.29 -2.67 -7.11
N SER A 86 -3.06 -3.76 -7.06
CA SER A 86 -4.44 -3.82 -7.55
C SER A 86 -5.40 -4.06 -6.39
N PRO A 87 -6.54 -3.37 -6.31
CA PRO A 87 -7.56 -3.67 -5.29
C PRO A 87 -8.21 -5.05 -5.51
N ASN A 88 -8.20 -5.58 -6.74
CA ASN A 88 -8.63 -6.93 -7.08
C ASN A 88 -8.08 -7.32 -8.48
N LEU A 89 -8.33 -8.56 -8.94
CA LEU A 89 -7.85 -9.06 -10.24
C LEU A 89 -8.48 -8.39 -11.47
N PHE A 90 -9.59 -7.67 -11.31
CA PHE A 90 -10.35 -7.06 -12.42
C PHE A 90 -9.99 -5.59 -12.64
N ILE A 91 -9.35 -4.94 -11.67
CA ILE A 91 -8.91 -3.55 -11.75
C ILE A 91 -7.41 -3.53 -12.00
N GLY A 92 -7.00 -2.82 -13.05
CA GLY A 92 -5.59 -2.68 -13.42
C GLY A 92 -4.74 -2.14 -12.26
N PRO A 93 -3.46 -2.53 -12.20
CA PRO A 93 -2.58 -2.10 -11.12
C PRO A 93 -2.32 -0.60 -11.18
N THR A 94 -2.24 0.03 -10.01
CA THR A 94 -1.84 1.42 -9.81
C THR A 94 -0.59 1.50 -8.95
N TYR A 95 0.13 2.62 -9.02
CA TYR A 95 1.26 2.88 -8.13
C TYR A 95 0.80 3.69 -6.92
N LEU A 96 1.17 3.22 -5.74
CA LEU A 96 1.03 3.93 -4.48
C LEU A 96 2.42 4.30 -3.97
N ASN A 97 2.55 5.51 -3.43
CA ASN A 97 3.79 6.00 -2.84
C ASN A 97 3.55 6.35 -1.38
N PHE A 98 4.56 6.13 -0.54
CA PHE A 98 4.53 6.48 0.87
C PHE A 98 5.89 7.04 1.28
N ALA A 99 5.93 8.27 1.79
CA ALA A 99 7.17 8.90 2.22
C ALA A 99 7.51 8.48 3.66
N PHE A 100 8.72 7.97 3.87
CA PHE A 100 9.25 7.60 5.18
C PHE A 100 10.78 7.44 5.06
N ASN A 101 11.52 7.59 6.15
CA ASN A 101 12.98 7.38 6.10
C ASN A 101 13.33 5.97 6.58
N CYS A 102 14.15 5.26 5.81
CA CYS A 102 14.72 3.99 6.26
C CYS A 102 15.71 4.21 7.39
N THR A 103 15.76 3.27 8.33
CA THR A 103 16.90 3.10 9.23
C THR A 103 17.90 2.17 8.55
N ILE A 104 19.15 2.59 8.37
CA ILE A 104 20.17 1.75 7.73
C ILE A 104 20.47 0.56 8.63
N VAL A 105 20.45 -0.65 8.06
CA VAL A 105 20.80 -1.89 8.75
C VAL A 105 21.64 -2.77 7.83
N ALA A 106 22.85 -3.12 8.27
CA ALA A 106 23.79 -4.00 7.55
C ALA A 106 23.47 -5.49 7.77
#